data_AF-A0A7X3WK60-F1
#
_entry.id   AF-A0A7X3WK60-F1
#
_cell.length_a   1.000
_cell.length_b   1.000
_cell.length_c   1.000
_cell.angle_alpha   90.00
_cell.angle_beta   90.00
_cell.angle_gamma   90.00
#
_symmetry.space_group_name_H-M   'P 1'
#
loop_
_entity.id
_entity.type
_entity.pdbx_description
1 polymer ?
#
loop_
_entity_poly.entity_id
_entity_poly.type
_entity_poly.pdbx_seq_one_letter_code
_entity_poly.pdbx_strand_id
1 'polypeptide(L)'
;MLDKKRESVMPLQQLYQIIPTKVCLSCDVCCRFLDKDSPLAPIFTENETERLISKGIDSTLFQHQKDGKSNQIALIPHEDYYICPFFEPETHHCKIYASRPLDCRLYPFTIMFSKDRNSVELGVDMLCPYSEEHYELEAFQQHLRHVIDYVESELVRSQILENWSLIGEFQDTVKVFHTISYCNESCI
;
A
#
# COMPACT_ATOMS: atom_id res chain seq x y z
N MET A 1 39.36 15.71 -23.62
CA MET A 1 38.60 14.44 -23.59
C MET A 1 37.96 14.35 -22.22
N LEU A 2 36.63 14.34 -22.19
CA LEU A 2 35.80 14.41 -20.98
C LEU A 2 35.65 12.99 -20.40
N ASP A 3 36.21 12.75 -19.22
CA ASP A 3 35.90 11.57 -18.42
C ASP A 3 34.50 11.74 -17.81
N LYS A 4 33.56 10.95 -18.32
CA LYS A 4 32.21 10.83 -17.76
C LYS A 4 32.30 10.24 -16.35
N LYS A 5 31.96 11.06 -15.35
CA LYS A 5 31.68 10.58 -13.99
C LYS A 5 30.59 9.51 -14.09
N ARG A 6 30.94 8.31 -13.62
CA ARG A 6 30.00 7.24 -13.31
C ARG A 6 29.08 7.77 -12.21
N GLU A 7 27.85 8.11 -12.55
CA GLU A 7 26.79 8.31 -11.57
C GLU A 7 26.62 7.01 -10.79
N SER A 8 26.89 7.07 -9.49
CA SER A 8 26.64 5.97 -8.58
C SER A 8 25.14 5.81 -8.45
N VAL A 9 24.58 4.78 -9.09
CA VAL A 9 23.21 4.33 -8.83
C VAL A 9 23.17 3.90 -7.37
N MET A 10 22.56 4.73 -6.51
CA MET A 10 22.27 4.35 -5.14
C MET A 10 21.37 3.11 -5.17
N PRO A 11 21.67 2.06 -4.39
CA PRO A 11 20.76 0.92 -4.30
C PRO A 11 19.41 1.43 -3.81
N LEU A 12 18.34 1.07 -4.54
CA LEU A 12 16.95 1.40 -4.18
C LEU A 12 16.76 1.14 -2.69
N GLN A 13 16.46 2.19 -1.92
CA GLN A 13 16.21 2.04 -0.50
C GLN A 13 14.95 1.19 -0.33
N GLN A 14 15.11 -0.01 0.22
CA GLN A 14 13.99 -0.88 0.53
C GLN A 14 13.06 -0.14 1.52
N LEU A 15 11.76 -0.14 1.24
CA LEU A 15 10.76 0.34 2.20
C LEU A 15 10.84 -0.52 3.46
N TYR A 16 11.19 0.11 4.59
CA TYR A 16 11.14 -0.53 5.90
C TYR A 16 9.81 -0.20 6.58
N GLN A 17 9.38 -1.04 7.51
CA GLN A 17 8.13 -0.85 8.23
C GLN A 17 8.41 -0.07 9.52
N ILE A 18 7.77 1.10 9.69
CA ILE A 18 7.90 1.91 10.91
C ILE A 18 7.09 1.33 12.07
N ILE A 19 5.98 0.65 11.79
CA ILE A 19 5.14 0.07 12.83
C ILE A 19 5.81 -1.21 13.34
N PRO A 20 6.12 -1.32 14.64
CA PRO A 20 6.64 -2.57 15.20
C PRO A 20 5.67 -3.72 14.94
N THR A 21 6.17 -4.87 14.47
CA THR A 21 5.33 -6.04 14.13
C THR A 21 4.39 -6.42 15.27
N LYS A 22 4.85 -6.38 16.53
CA LYS A 22 4.01 -6.67 17.70
C LYS A 22 2.80 -5.74 17.82
N VAL A 23 2.97 -4.45 17.51
CA VAL A 23 1.87 -3.47 17.54
C VAL A 23 0.84 -3.80 16.46
N CYS A 24 1.31 -4.06 15.23
CA CYS A 24 0.44 -4.41 14.11
C CYS A 24 -0.33 -5.73 14.33
N LEU A 25 0.33 -6.77 14.85
CA LEU A 25 -0.32 -8.05 15.14
C LEU A 25 -1.27 -7.98 16.35
N SER A 26 -1.14 -6.97 17.21
CA SER A 26 -2.06 -6.76 18.33
C SER A 26 -3.21 -5.79 18.01
N CYS A 27 -3.22 -5.16 16.83
CA CYS A 27 -4.27 -4.21 16.47
C CYS A 27 -5.42 -4.89 15.71
N ASP A 28 -6.64 -4.39 15.94
CA ASP A 28 -7.86 -4.91 15.32
C ASP A 28 -8.35 -4.04 14.14
N VAL A 29 -7.44 -3.25 13.55
CA VAL A 29 -7.78 -2.29 12.50
C VAL A 29 -7.65 -2.91 11.10
N CYS A 30 -6.42 -3.25 10.68
CA CYS A 30 -6.20 -3.72 9.31
C CYS A 30 -6.64 -5.18 9.10
N CYS A 31 -6.90 -5.53 7.84
CA CYS A 31 -7.38 -6.84 7.37
C CYS A 31 -8.84 -7.20 7.75
N ARG A 32 -9.60 -6.27 8.33
CA ARG A 32 -11.01 -6.42 8.70
C ARG A 32 -11.82 -5.30 8.06
N PHE A 33 -12.96 -5.63 7.48
CA PHE A 33 -13.73 -4.76 6.60
C PHE A 33 -15.22 -4.90 6.87
N LEU A 34 -15.95 -3.79 6.82
CA LEU A 34 -17.40 -3.79 7.04
C LEU A 34 -18.21 -4.24 5.82
N ASP A 35 -17.61 -4.21 4.63
CA ASP A 35 -18.26 -4.55 3.36
C ASP A 35 -17.41 -5.58 2.59
N LYS A 36 -18.08 -6.51 1.88
CA LYS A 36 -17.43 -7.51 1.01
C LYS A 36 -16.71 -6.88 -0.18
N ASP A 37 -17.20 -5.75 -0.65
CA ASP A 37 -16.66 -5.01 -1.80
C ASP A 37 -15.90 -3.76 -1.32
N SER A 38 -15.34 -3.80 -0.10
CA SER A 38 -14.64 -2.66 0.48
C SER A 38 -13.52 -2.18 -0.45
N PRO A 39 -13.50 -0.89 -0.85
CA PRO A 39 -12.44 -0.36 -1.70
C PRO A 39 -11.07 -0.32 -0.99
N LEU A 40 -11.06 -0.54 0.33
CA LEU A 40 -9.86 -0.62 1.15
C LEU A 40 -9.25 -2.04 1.18
N ALA A 41 -9.90 -3.02 0.54
CA ALA A 41 -9.33 -4.34 0.38
C ALA A 41 -8.04 -4.25 -0.45
N PRO A 42 -6.94 -4.92 -0.04
CA PRO A 42 -5.63 -4.75 -0.66
C PRO A 42 -5.61 -5.00 -2.18
N ILE A 43 -4.88 -4.13 -2.86
CA ILE A 43 -4.55 -4.26 -4.28
C ILE A 43 -3.21 -5.00 -4.43
N PHE A 44 -3.19 -5.94 -5.37
CA PHE A 44 -2.02 -6.71 -5.78
C PHE A 44 -1.69 -6.33 -7.22
N THR A 45 -0.40 -6.10 -7.50
CA THR A 45 0.05 -6.00 -8.89
C THR A 45 -0.02 -7.36 -9.59
N GLU A 46 -0.11 -7.39 -10.92
CA GLU A 46 -0.10 -8.63 -11.73
C GLU A 46 1.04 -9.56 -11.32
N ASN A 47 2.27 -9.01 -11.22
CA ASN A 47 3.45 -9.75 -10.79
C ASN A 47 3.32 -10.33 -9.37
N GLU A 48 2.69 -9.61 -8.44
CA GLU A 48 2.48 -10.10 -7.06
C GLU A 48 1.43 -11.21 -7.02
N THR A 49 0.37 -11.08 -7.80
CA THR A 49 -0.67 -12.11 -7.99
C THR A 49 -0.08 -13.38 -8.60
N GLU A 50 0.63 -13.29 -9.72
CA GLU A 50 1.27 -14.44 -10.39
C GLU A 50 2.26 -15.18 -9.47
N ARG A 51 3.03 -14.43 -8.68
CA ARG A 51 3.95 -15.01 -7.69
C ARG A 51 3.24 -15.80 -6.60
N LEU A 52 2.03 -15.43 -6.20
CA LEU A 52 1.25 -16.17 -5.22
C LEU A 52 0.55 -17.38 -5.85
N ILE A 53 -0.01 -17.22 -7.05
CA ILE A 53 -0.63 -18.32 -7.79
C ILE A 53 0.39 -19.44 -8.09
N SER A 54 1.62 -19.09 -8.49
CA SER A 54 2.69 -20.07 -8.70
C SER A 54 3.11 -20.82 -7.43
N LYS A 55 2.78 -20.29 -6.25
CA LYS A 55 2.95 -20.96 -4.94
C LYS A 55 1.71 -21.75 -4.50
N GLY A 56 0.71 -21.89 -5.36
CA GLY A 56 -0.50 -22.66 -5.11
C GLY A 56 -1.65 -21.89 -4.46
N ILE A 57 -1.58 -20.55 -4.40
CA ILE A 57 -2.73 -19.74 -3.99
C ILE A 57 -3.79 -19.78 -5.09
N ASP A 58 -5.05 -19.94 -4.68
CA ASP A 58 -6.19 -19.97 -5.59
C ASP A 58 -6.32 -18.62 -6.32
N SER A 59 -6.33 -18.67 -7.66
CA SER A 59 -6.49 -17.49 -8.52
C SER A 59 -7.84 -16.81 -8.35
N THR A 60 -8.88 -17.53 -7.91
CA THR A 60 -10.23 -16.97 -7.71
C THR A 60 -10.30 -15.93 -6.60
N LEU A 61 -9.28 -15.86 -5.74
CA LEU A 61 -9.16 -14.84 -4.71
C LEU A 61 -8.82 -13.46 -5.30
N PHE A 62 -8.35 -13.37 -6.54
CA PHE A 62 -7.87 -12.14 -7.15
C PHE A 62 -8.87 -11.62 -8.18
N GLN A 63 -9.49 -10.47 -7.89
CA GLN A 63 -10.48 -9.82 -8.75
C GLN A 63 -9.80 -8.77 -9.64
N HIS A 64 -9.80 -8.98 -10.95
CA HIS A 64 -9.21 -8.05 -11.91
C HIS A 64 -9.77 -6.64 -11.79
N GLN A 65 -8.87 -5.65 -11.81
CA GLN A 65 -9.23 -4.24 -11.76
C GLN A 65 -9.26 -3.59 -13.15
N LYS A 66 -9.76 -2.36 -13.20
CA LYS A 66 -9.99 -1.61 -14.45
C LYS A 66 -8.70 -1.26 -15.20
N ASP A 67 -7.58 -1.21 -14.51
CA ASP A 67 -6.26 -1.02 -15.12
C ASP A 67 -5.79 -2.25 -15.93
N GLY A 68 -6.43 -3.41 -15.77
CA GLY A 68 -6.07 -4.67 -16.41
C GLY A 68 -4.73 -5.25 -15.95
N LYS A 69 -4.12 -4.66 -14.91
CA LYS A 69 -2.77 -4.97 -14.43
C LYS A 69 -2.68 -5.14 -12.93
N SER A 70 -3.75 -4.83 -12.20
CA SER A 70 -3.86 -5.12 -10.78
C SER A 70 -5.09 -5.95 -10.47
N ASN A 71 -5.08 -6.52 -9.27
CA ASN A 71 -6.14 -7.35 -8.74
C ASN A 71 -6.45 -6.93 -7.31
N GLN A 72 -7.72 -6.74 -6.99
CA GLN A 72 -8.16 -6.59 -5.60
C GLN A 72 -8.43 -7.95 -4.98
N ILE A 73 -8.05 -8.13 -3.73
CA ILE A 73 -8.31 -9.39 -3.02
C ILE A 73 -9.81 -9.52 -2.69
N ALA A 74 -10.40 -10.67 -3.03
CA ALA A 74 -11.75 -11.02 -2.64
C ALA A 74 -11.81 -11.28 -1.13
N LEU A 75 -12.63 -10.51 -0.42
CA LEU A 75 -12.83 -10.68 1.01
C LEU A 75 -13.73 -11.89 1.30
N ILE A 76 -13.53 -12.52 2.46
CA ILE A 76 -14.33 -13.64 2.93
C ILE A 76 -15.16 -13.24 4.16
N PRO A 77 -16.40 -13.74 4.32
CA PRO A 77 -17.19 -13.49 5.52
C PRO A 77 -16.51 -14.03 6.77
N HIS A 78 -16.60 -13.28 7.87
CA HIS A 78 -16.16 -13.68 9.19
C HIS A 78 -17.02 -12.99 10.25
N GLU A 79 -17.85 -13.77 10.95
CA GLU A 79 -18.84 -13.25 11.90
C GLU A 79 -19.71 -12.16 11.24
N ASP A 80 -19.76 -10.97 11.83
CA ASP A 80 -20.56 -9.83 11.35
C ASP A 80 -19.78 -8.88 10.40
N TYR A 81 -18.59 -9.30 9.94
CA TYR A 81 -17.73 -8.50 9.07
C TYR A 81 -17.03 -9.38 8.00
N TYR A 82 -16.08 -8.80 7.28
CA TYR A 82 -15.30 -9.48 6.24
C TYR A 82 -13.81 -9.36 6.53
N ILE A 83 -13.03 -10.37 6.16
CA ILE A 83 -11.58 -10.38 6.35
C ILE A 83 -10.84 -10.67 5.05
N CYS A 84 -9.58 -10.24 5.00
CA CYS A 84 -8.65 -10.71 3.98
C CYS A 84 -8.47 -12.24 4.12
N PRO A 85 -8.52 -13.04 3.04
CA PRO A 85 -8.39 -14.50 3.11
C PRO A 85 -7.01 -14.98 3.61
N PHE A 86 -6.00 -14.11 3.60
CA PHE A 86 -4.68 -14.38 4.17
C PHE A 86 -4.54 -14.02 5.65
N PHE A 87 -5.54 -13.37 6.24
CA PHE A 87 -5.56 -13.08 7.67
C PHE A 87 -5.98 -14.33 8.46
N GLU A 88 -5.29 -14.59 9.57
CA GLU A 88 -5.64 -15.62 10.55
C GLU A 88 -6.19 -14.95 11.83
N PRO A 89 -7.51 -14.94 12.05
CA PRO A 89 -8.11 -14.26 13.20
C PRO A 89 -7.63 -14.79 14.56
N GLU A 90 -7.27 -16.07 14.66
CA GLU A 90 -6.86 -16.69 15.93
C GLU A 90 -5.46 -16.27 16.37
N THR A 91 -4.58 -15.99 15.40
CA THR A 91 -3.18 -15.65 15.65
C THR A 91 -2.87 -14.20 15.32
N HIS A 92 -3.77 -13.51 14.62
CA HIS A 92 -3.60 -12.21 13.98
C HIS A 92 -2.46 -12.17 12.94
N HIS A 93 -2.02 -13.32 12.43
CA HIS A 93 -0.93 -13.36 11.44
C HIS A 93 -1.46 -13.30 10.01
N CYS A 94 -0.59 -12.84 9.10
CA CYS A 94 -0.81 -12.94 7.68
C CYS A 94 -0.08 -14.18 7.14
N LYS A 95 -0.82 -15.10 6.52
CA LYS A 95 -0.28 -16.32 5.87
C LYS A 95 0.79 -16.02 4.82
N ILE A 96 0.73 -14.84 4.22
CA ILE A 96 1.66 -14.37 3.19
C ILE A 96 2.54 -13.21 3.65
N TYR A 97 2.82 -13.07 4.96
CA TYR A 97 3.49 -11.87 5.52
C TYR A 97 4.76 -11.44 4.76
N ALA A 98 5.61 -12.41 4.37
CA ALA A 98 6.85 -12.18 3.62
C ALA A 98 6.64 -11.89 2.14
N SER A 99 5.45 -12.15 1.59
CA SER A 99 5.06 -11.94 0.19
C SER A 99 3.92 -10.94 0.03
N ARG A 100 3.66 -10.12 1.07
CA ARG A 100 2.63 -9.06 1.06
C ARG A 100 2.76 -8.15 -0.16
N PRO A 101 1.63 -7.68 -0.73
CA PRO A 101 1.65 -6.77 -1.86
C PRO A 101 2.26 -5.43 -1.48
N LEU A 102 2.59 -4.62 -2.47
CA LEU A 102 3.07 -3.24 -2.29
C LEU A 102 2.12 -2.44 -1.40
N ASP A 103 0.82 -2.55 -1.64
CA ASP A 103 -0.24 -1.87 -0.91
C ASP A 103 -0.18 -2.17 0.62
N CYS A 104 -0.15 -3.45 1.00
CA CYS A 104 0.01 -3.86 2.40
C CYS A 104 1.39 -3.52 3.01
N ARG A 105 2.43 -3.33 2.19
CA ARG A 105 3.76 -2.92 2.65
C ARG A 105 3.83 -1.41 2.88
N LEU A 106 3.02 -0.64 2.14
CA LEU A 106 2.88 0.80 2.31
C LEU A 106 2.09 1.14 3.57
N TYR A 107 1.09 0.34 3.97
CA TYR A 107 0.32 0.62 5.18
C TYR A 107 1.23 0.92 6.40
N PRO A 108 1.03 2.07 7.10
CA PRO A 108 -0.18 2.91 7.15
C PRO A 108 -0.22 4.06 6.13
N PHE A 109 0.69 4.07 5.16
CA PHE A 109 0.71 5.06 4.07
C PHE A 109 -0.24 4.62 2.96
N THR A 110 -0.98 5.59 2.41
CA THR A 110 -1.91 5.37 1.31
C THR A 110 -1.66 6.39 0.21
N ILE A 111 -1.86 5.95 -1.03
CA ILE A 111 -1.85 6.79 -2.22
C ILE A 111 -3.31 6.94 -2.65
N MET A 112 -3.80 8.16 -2.77
CA MET A 112 -5.19 8.42 -3.10
C MET A 112 -5.35 9.63 -3.99
N PHE A 113 -6.46 9.73 -4.70
CA PHE A 113 -6.86 10.98 -5.32
C PHE A 113 -7.15 12.04 -4.26
N SER A 114 -6.84 13.30 -4.57
CA SER A 114 -7.35 14.43 -3.81
C SER A 114 -8.88 14.47 -3.86
N LYS A 115 -9.50 15.16 -2.91
CA LYS A 115 -10.96 15.27 -2.80
C LYS A 115 -11.64 15.79 -4.07
N ASP A 116 -10.97 16.71 -4.77
CA ASP A 116 -11.43 17.29 -6.04
C ASP A 116 -10.93 16.51 -7.27
N ARG A 117 -10.18 15.42 -7.06
CA ARG A 117 -9.54 14.56 -8.06
C ARG A 117 -8.62 15.30 -9.02
N ASN A 118 -8.06 16.44 -8.62
CA ASN A 118 -7.12 17.20 -9.44
C ASN A 118 -5.65 16.82 -9.21
N SER A 119 -5.38 16.01 -8.20
CA SER A 119 -4.04 15.49 -7.91
C SER A 119 -4.09 14.11 -7.28
N VAL A 120 -2.92 13.47 -7.20
CA VAL A 120 -2.70 12.26 -6.42
C VAL A 120 -1.84 12.61 -5.22
N GLU A 121 -2.28 12.18 -4.04
CA GLU A 121 -1.73 12.54 -2.74
C GLU A 121 -1.23 11.29 -2.02
N LEU A 122 -0.16 11.48 -1.25
CA LEU A 122 0.38 10.50 -0.32
C LEU A 122 0.04 10.98 1.10
N GLY A 123 -0.57 10.09 1.87
CA GLY A 123 -1.03 10.40 3.22
C GLY A 123 -0.84 9.24 4.19
N VAL A 124 -1.05 9.53 5.47
CA VAL A 124 -1.03 8.54 6.56
C VAL A 124 -2.45 8.28 7.01
N ASP A 125 -2.87 7.03 7.04
CA ASP A 125 -4.14 6.64 7.64
C ASP A 125 -4.08 6.82 9.17
N MET A 126 -4.89 7.76 9.67
CA MET A 126 -4.96 8.08 11.10
C MET A 126 -5.86 7.11 11.87
N LEU A 127 -6.51 6.14 11.20
CA LEU A 127 -7.14 5.00 11.89
C LEU A 127 -6.10 4.01 12.42
N CYS A 128 -4.86 4.05 11.94
CA CYS A 128 -3.77 3.30 12.53
C CYS A 128 -3.40 3.91 13.90
N PRO A 129 -3.56 3.20 15.02
CA PRO A 129 -3.29 3.76 16.35
C PRO A 129 -1.82 4.16 16.53
N TYR A 130 -0.91 3.43 15.90
CA TYR A 130 0.51 3.78 15.92
C TYR A 130 0.77 5.10 15.21
N SER A 131 0.16 5.32 14.05
CA SER A 131 0.25 6.60 13.34
C SER A 131 -0.34 7.73 14.16
N GLU A 132 -1.54 7.56 14.72
CA GLU A 132 -2.21 8.56 15.54
C GLU A 132 -1.34 9.03 16.71
N GLU A 133 -0.76 8.09 17.46
CA GLU A 133 0.06 8.37 18.63
C GLU A 133 1.44 8.96 18.27
N HIS A 134 2.05 8.51 17.17
CA HIS A 134 3.46 8.79 16.88
C HIS A 134 3.69 9.80 15.75
N TYR A 135 2.64 10.29 15.07
CA TYR A 135 2.77 11.12 13.87
C TYR A 135 3.72 12.31 14.08
N GLU A 136 3.59 13.03 15.18
CA GLU A 136 4.36 14.26 15.45
C GLU A 136 5.80 13.99 15.93
N LEU A 137 6.19 12.72 16.13
CA LEU A 137 7.55 12.38 16.55
C LEU A 137 8.55 12.53 15.41
N GLU A 138 9.76 12.98 15.74
CA GLU A 138 10.82 13.20 14.74
C GLU A 138 11.13 11.94 13.92
N ALA A 139 11.18 10.78 14.56
CA ALA A 139 11.42 9.50 13.89
C ALA A 139 10.32 9.17 12.86
N PHE A 140 9.07 9.51 13.15
CA PHE A 140 7.96 9.30 12.22
C PHE A 140 8.06 10.28 11.05
N GLN A 141 8.35 11.55 11.32
CA GLN A 141 8.58 12.57 10.30
C GLN A 141 9.77 12.25 9.38
N GLN A 142 10.84 11.63 9.91
CA GLN A 142 11.95 11.11 9.12
C GLN A 142 11.48 9.99 8.19
N HIS A 143 10.61 9.11 8.67
CA HIS A 143 10.06 8.04 7.85
C HIS A 143 9.11 8.56 6.76
N LEU A 144 8.34 9.62 7.00
CA LEU A 144 7.55 10.26 5.95
C LEU A 144 8.42 10.64 4.74
N ARG A 145 9.60 11.23 4.99
CA ARG A 145 10.56 11.57 3.94
C ARG A 145 11.08 10.33 3.21
N HIS A 146 11.40 9.26 3.95
CA HIS A 146 11.78 7.98 3.36
C HIS A 146 10.69 7.40 2.44
N VAL A 147 9.42 7.50 2.84
CA VAL A 147 8.29 7.02 2.04
C VAL A 147 8.10 7.87 0.79
N ILE A 148 8.27 9.20 0.86
CA ILE A 148 8.28 10.08 -0.32
C ILE A 148 9.35 9.62 -1.29
N ASP A 149 10.60 9.51 -0.83
CA ASP A 149 11.73 9.10 -1.68
C ASP A 149 11.51 7.71 -2.30
N TYR A 150 10.89 6.78 -1.55
CA TYR A 150 10.54 5.46 -2.05
C TYR A 150 9.46 5.51 -3.14
N VAL A 151 8.34 6.19 -2.90
CA VAL A 151 7.20 6.28 -3.84
C VAL A 151 7.58 7.05 -5.10
N GLU A 152 8.40 8.10 -4.97
CA GLU A 152 8.89 8.93 -6.09
C GLU A 152 10.05 8.28 -6.86
N SER A 153 10.59 7.15 -6.38
CA SER A 153 11.64 6.43 -7.11
C SER A 153 11.12 5.90 -8.45
N GLU A 154 11.96 5.91 -9.49
CA GLU A 154 11.58 5.49 -10.85
C GLU A 154 10.92 4.11 -10.89
N LEU A 155 11.45 3.14 -10.14
CA LEU A 155 10.92 1.79 -10.10
C LEU A 155 9.50 1.76 -9.52
N VAL A 156 9.29 2.39 -8.37
CA VAL A 156 8.00 2.35 -7.65
C VAL A 156 6.97 3.19 -8.39
N ARG A 157 7.38 4.33 -8.95
CA ARG A 157 6.57 5.14 -9.87
C ARG A 157 6.04 4.31 -11.02
N SER A 158 6.91 3.60 -11.75
CA SER A 158 6.49 2.76 -12.88
C SER A 158 5.52 1.68 -12.44
N GLN A 159 5.77 1.04 -11.28
CA GLN A 159 4.84 0.06 -10.71
C GLN A 159 3.47 0.68 -10.41
N ILE A 160 3.41 1.85 -9.79
CA ILE A 160 2.14 2.53 -9.47
C ILE A 160 1.40 2.93 -10.75
N LEU A 161 2.10 3.48 -11.74
CA LEU A 161 1.48 3.90 -13.01
C LEU A 161 0.94 2.72 -13.83
N GLU A 162 1.65 1.61 -13.85
CA GLU A 162 1.19 0.36 -14.49
C GLU A 162 0.01 -0.27 -13.74
N ASN A 163 -0.14 -0.01 -12.45
CA ASN A 163 -1.13 -0.60 -11.56
C ASN A 163 -1.95 0.49 -10.87
N TRP A 164 -2.52 1.42 -11.66
CA TRP A 164 -3.09 2.66 -11.13
C TRP A 164 -4.27 2.46 -10.18
N SER A 165 -4.85 1.26 -10.09
CA SER A 165 -5.85 0.95 -9.05
C SER A 165 -5.24 0.91 -7.64
N LEU A 166 -3.91 0.98 -7.48
CA LEU A 166 -3.23 1.28 -6.21
C LEU A 166 -3.55 2.70 -5.69
N ILE A 167 -4.04 3.59 -6.55
CA ILE A 167 -4.48 4.93 -6.17
C ILE A 167 -5.93 4.83 -5.73
N GLY A 168 -6.15 4.88 -4.42
CA GLY A 168 -7.47 4.81 -3.82
C GLY A 168 -8.29 6.09 -4.01
N GLU A 169 -9.56 6.02 -3.64
CA GLU A 169 -10.41 7.20 -3.50
C GLU A 169 -10.00 8.02 -2.26
N PHE A 170 -10.38 9.30 -2.26
CA PHE A 170 -10.15 10.20 -1.14
C PHE A 170 -10.76 9.67 0.16
N GLN A 171 -10.01 9.78 1.27
CA GLN A 171 -10.40 9.34 2.60
C GLN A 171 -10.22 10.46 3.63
N ASP A 172 -11.30 10.82 4.35
CA ASP A 172 -11.25 11.91 5.35
C ASP A 172 -10.38 11.58 6.57
N THR A 173 -10.06 10.29 6.81
CA THR A 173 -9.21 9.84 7.92
C THR A 173 -7.72 9.91 7.60
N VAL A 174 -7.36 10.27 6.37
CA VAL A 174 -5.97 10.28 5.91
C VAL A 174 -5.38 11.68 6.06
N LYS A 175 -4.28 11.80 6.81
CA LYS A 175 -3.51 13.04 6.92
C LYS A 175 -2.49 13.11 5.77
N VAL A 176 -2.79 13.95 4.79
CA VAL A 176 -1.92 14.19 3.61
C VAL A 176 -0.63 14.89 4.04
N PHE A 177 0.51 14.44 3.50
CA PHE A 177 1.81 15.07 3.74
C PHE A 177 2.64 15.28 2.47
N HIS A 178 2.21 14.77 1.31
CA HIS A 178 2.90 14.96 0.04
C HIS A 178 1.94 14.84 -1.16
N THR A 179 2.20 15.60 -2.22
CA THR A 179 1.51 15.47 -3.52
C THR A 179 2.46 14.80 -4.51
N ILE A 180 2.01 13.70 -5.12
CA ILE A 180 2.84 12.89 -6.01
C ILE A 180 3.16 13.66 -7.29
N SER A 181 4.45 13.79 -7.61
CA SER A 181 4.94 14.70 -8.65
C SER A 181 4.64 14.25 -10.08
N TYR A 182 4.41 12.94 -10.26
CA TYR A 182 4.29 12.30 -11.56
C TYR A 182 2.88 11.89 -11.97
N CYS A 183 1.91 12.06 -11.07
CA CYS A 183 0.51 11.78 -11.34
C CYS A 183 -0.28 13.08 -11.39
N ASN A 184 -0.27 13.67 -12.58
CA ASN A 184 -1.08 14.80 -12.99
C ASN A 184 -2.21 14.28 -13.90
N GLU A 185 -2.40 14.80 -15.11
CA GLU A 185 -3.55 14.45 -15.98
C GLU A 185 -3.56 12.99 -16.45
N SER A 186 -2.44 12.26 -16.40
CA SER A 186 -2.36 10.88 -16.89
C SER A 186 -2.90 9.83 -15.92
N CYS A 187 -3.11 10.19 -14.66
CA CYS A 187 -3.64 9.29 -13.61
C CYS A 187 -5.11 9.60 -13.24
N ILE A 188 -5.66 10.73 -13.70
CA ILE A 188 -6.99 11.28 -13.36
C ILE A 188 -8.01 10.88 -14.43
#